data_AF-A0A2E4K4H8-F1
#
_entry.id   AF-A0A2E4K4H8-F1
#
_cell.length_a   1.000
_cell.length_b   1.000
_cell.length_c   1.000
_cell.angle_alpha   90.00
_cell.angle_beta   90.00
_cell.angle_gamma   90.00
#
_symmetry.space_group_name_H-M   'P 1'
#
loop_
_entity.id
_entity.type
_entity.pdbx_description
1 polymer ?
#
loop_
_entity_poly.entity_id
_entity_poly.type
_entity_poly.pdbx_seq_one_letter_code
_entity_poly.pdbx_strand_id
1 'polypeptide(L)'
;THGTSRDYGYGVMGYPCFTFETDDEQFLLGSIQSVSDRLALELEVMRYLISNVWYWRARLSVDSLVVEDGYIDLSVTNLGRASTANATVHYVDEAGEMLWHSDNFSVNGSNHTDVRLDTSDLVMTTGGGFELHYQKRVINAALWVNEPVNESVVTMTEDSEGLLPAPSLVLSLLCVLVAATRVRKSESA
;
A
#
# COMPACT_ATOMS: atom_id res chain seq x y z
N THR A 1 -23.34 21.71 -10.94
CA THR A 1 -22.77 22.12 -12.23
C THR A 1 -21.86 21.01 -12.70
N HIS A 2 -22.07 20.50 -13.91
CA HIS A 2 -21.21 19.50 -14.54
C HIS A 2 -20.60 20.14 -15.80
N GLY A 3 -19.32 19.87 -16.08
CA GLY A 3 -18.64 20.38 -17.28
C GLY A 3 -17.93 21.73 -17.08
N THR A 4 -17.61 22.11 -15.85
CA THR A 4 -16.78 23.29 -15.57
C THR A 4 -15.31 23.02 -15.89
N SER A 5 -14.52 24.07 -16.13
CA SER A 5 -13.05 23.95 -16.29
C SER A 5 -12.40 23.26 -15.08
N ARG A 6 -12.98 23.46 -13.89
CA ARG A 6 -12.64 22.75 -12.66
C ARG A 6 -12.84 21.24 -12.79
N ASP A 7 -14.00 20.80 -13.29
CA ASP A 7 -14.30 19.37 -13.46
C ASP A 7 -13.38 18.73 -14.52
N TYR A 8 -13.04 19.47 -15.58
CA TYR A 8 -12.05 19.03 -16.57
C TYR A 8 -10.65 18.89 -15.95
N GLY A 9 -10.21 19.89 -15.18
CA GLY A 9 -8.89 19.85 -14.57
C GLY A 9 -8.72 18.76 -13.52
N TYR A 10 -9.72 18.56 -12.64
CA TYR A 10 -9.68 17.46 -11.67
C TYR A 10 -9.90 16.09 -12.29
N GLY A 11 -10.92 15.96 -13.14
CA GLY A 11 -11.38 14.66 -13.64
C GLY A 11 -10.58 14.14 -14.84
N VAL A 12 -10.14 15.03 -15.73
CA VAL A 12 -9.41 14.65 -16.96
C VAL A 12 -7.91 14.85 -16.79
N MET A 13 -7.47 16.02 -16.30
CA MET A 13 -6.04 16.30 -16.19
C MET A 13 -5.41 15.77 -14.89
N GLY A 14 -6.21 15.48 -13.87
CA GLY A 14 -5.71 15.00 -12.58
C GLY A 14 -4.96 16.04 -11.75
N TYR A 15 -5.13 17.33 -12.05
CA TYR A 15 -4.52 18.42 -11.31
C TYR A 15 -5.49 19.05 -10.32
N PRO A 16 -5.00 19.56 -9.17
CA PRO A 16 -5.84 20.32 -8.27
C PRO A 16 -6.30 21.63 -8.93
N CYS A 17 -7.60 21.87 -8.99
CA CYS A 17 -8.19 23.06 -9.62
C CYS A 17 -9.09 23.85 -8.66
N PHE A 18 -8.67 25.03 -8.27
CA PHE A 18 -9.45 25.86 -7.35
C PHE A 18 -10.24 26.92 -8.12
N THR A 19 -11.49 27.15 -7.70
CA THR A 19 -12.29 28.28 -8.14
C THR A 19 -12.27 29.31 -7.02
N PHE A 20 -11.76 30.50 -7.32
CA PHE A 20 -11.80 31.64 -6.41
C PHE A 20 -12.99 32.50 -6.81
N GLU A 21 -14.00 32.55 -5.95
CA GLU A 21 -15.15 33.43 -6.11
C GLU A 21 -14.89 34.69 -5.31
N THR A 22 -14.50 35.76 -5.99
CA THR A 22 -14.49 37.10 -5.40
C THR A 22 -15.91 37.63 -5.34
N ASP A 23 -16.43 37.78 -4.12
CA ASP A 23 -17.76 38.34 -3.80
C ASP A 23 -18.08 39.63 -4.59
N ASP A 24 -19.24 39.69 -5.24
CA ASP A 24 -19.68 40.80 -6.09
C ASP A 24 -19.74 42.15 -5.33
N GLU A 25 -19.96 42.11 -4.00
CA GLU A 25 -19.92 43.29 -3.12
C GLU A 25 -18.53 43.96 -3.07
N GLN A 26 -17.48 43.30 -3.57
CA GLN A 26 -16.09 43.76 -3.60
C GLN A 26 -15.83 44.96 -4.50
N PHE A 27 -16.60 45.12 -5.57
CA PHE A 27 -16.37 46.15 -6.59
C PHE A 27 -17.42 47.27 -6.56
N LEU A 28 -18.35 47.23 -5.59
CA LEU A 28 -19.31 48.32 -5.41
C LEU A 28 -18.62 49.59 -4.89
N LEU A 29 -19.02 50.72 -5.47
CA LEU A 29 -18.63 52.04 -4.97
C LEU A 29 -19.12 52.20 -3.51
N GLY A 30 -18.19 52.44 -2.59
CA GLY A 30 -18.50 52.63 -1.16
C GLY A 30 -18.08 51.50 -0.24
N SER A 31 -17.38 50.47 -0.74
CA SER A 31 -16.75 49.48 0.14
C SER A 31 -15.72 50.15 1.06
N ILE A 32 -15.77 49.81 2.36
CA ILE A 32 -14.92 50.42 3.40
C ILE A 32 -13.54 49.74 3.53
N GLN A 33 -13.37 48.57 2.89
CA GLN A 33 -12.11 47.84 2.89
C GLN A 33 -11.34 48.14 1.60
N SER A 34 -10.03 48.36 1.71
CA SER A 34 -9.21 48.60 0.52
C SER A 34 -9.15 47.35 -0.37
N VAL A 35 -9.17 47.56 -1.69
CA VAL A 35 -9.03 46.48 -2.68
C VAL A 35 -7.68 45.76 -2.50
N SER A 36 -6.62 46.48 -2.13
CA SER A 36 -5.29 45.92 -1.91
C SER A 36 -5.23 44.93 -0.75
N ASP A 37 -5.88 45.24 0.38
CA ASP A 37 -5.85 44.35 1.56
C ASP A 37 -6.59 43.03 1.27
N ARG A 38 -7.66 43.09 0.47
CA ARG A 38 -8.41 41.90 0.06
C ARG A 38 -7.63 41.06 -0.95
N LEU A 39 -7.05 41.68 -1.98
CA LEU A 39 -6.21 40.96 -2.94
C LEU A 39 -4.99 40.33 -2.26
N ALA A 40 -4.44 40.97 -1.23
CA ALA A 40 -3.36 40.39 -0.42
C ALA A 40 -3.83 39.13 0.32
N LEU A 41 -5.02 39.13 0.91
CA LEU A 41 -5.61 37.96 1.55
C LEU A 41 -5.84 36.82 0.57
N GLU A 42 -6.45 37.10 -0.59
CA GLU A 42 -6.67 36.07 -1.63
C GLU A 42 -5.35 35.48 -2.13
N LEU A 43 -4.31 36.31 -2.30
CA LEU A 43 -2.98 35.86 -2.67
C LEU A 43 -2.34 34.99 -1.58
N GLU A 44 -2.57 35.28 -0.31
CA GLU A 44 -2.13 34.44 0.82
C GLU A 44 -2.83 33.07 0.80
N VAL A 45 -4.15 33.03 0.54
CA VAL A 45 -4.90 31.78 0.38
C VAL A 45 -4.37 30.98 -0.80
N MET A 46 -4.13 31.62 -1.95
CA MET A 46 -3.52 30.97 -3.13
C MET A 46 -2.16 30.36 -2.81
N ARG A 47 -1.29 31.11 -2.12
CA ARG A 47 0.03 30.63 -1.70
C ARG A 47 -0.09 29.44 -0.75
N TYR A 48 -0.99 29.52 0.23
CA TYR A 48 -1.26 28.42 1.14
C TYR A 48 -1.71 27.16 0.39
N LEU A 49 -2.65 27.30 -0.55
CA LEU A 49 -3.14 26.17 -1.34
C LEU A 49 -2.04 25.57 -2.20
N ILE A 50 -1.23 26.37 -2.90
CA ILE A 50 -0.11 25.89 -3.73
C ILE A 50 0.91 25.13 -2.88
N SER A 51 1.31 25.71 -1.74
CA SER A 51 2.30 25.10 -0.85
C SER A 51 1.80 23.80 -0.20
N ASN A 52 0.49 23.65 -0.02
CA ASN A 52 -0.09 22.50 0.68
C ASN A 52 -0.83 21.52 -0.24
N VAL A 53 -0.88 21.78 -1.55
CA VAL A 53 -1.76 21.07 -2.49
C VAL A 53 -1.54 19.55 -2.48
N TRP A 54 -0.29 19.15 -2.28
CA TRP A 54 0.14 17.75 -2.28
C TRP A 54 -0.28 16.99 -1.03
N TYR A 55 -0.42 17.68 0.12
CA TYR A 55 -0.87 17.06 1.37
C TYR A 55 -2.36 16.75 1.35
N TRP A 56 -3.17 17.39 0.51
CA TRP A 56 -4.61 17.11 0.42
C TRP A 56 -4.96 15.83 -0.34
N ARG A 57 -3.94 15.09 -0.78
CA ARG A 57 -4.06 13.79 -1.42
C ARG A 57 -3.69 12.70 -0.43
N ALA A 58 -4.20 11.49 -0.63
CA ALA A 58 -3.58 10.32 -0.01
C ALA A 58 -2.24 10.08 -0.72
N ARG A 59 -1.20 9.84 0.07
CA ARG A 59 0.12 9.49 -0.44
C ARG A 59 0.66 8.40 0.45
N LEU A 60 0.55 7.17 -0.03
CA LEU A 60 0.95 6.01 0.73
C LEU A 60 2.44 5.76 0.49
N SER A 61 3.18 5.58 1.57
CA SER A 61 4.59 5.19 1.57
C SER A 61 4.69 3.87 2.29
N VAL A 62 5.25 2.86 1.63
CA VAL A 62 5.48 1.56 2.25
C VAL A 62 6.71 1.67 3.14
N ASP A 63 6.55 1.40 4.42
CA ASP A 63 7.64 1.42 5.40
C ASP A 63 8.30 0.04 5.53
N SER A 64 7.49 -1.02 5.51
CA SER A 64 7.96 -2.41 5.46
C SER A 64 6.96 -3.32 4.77
N LEU A 65 7.45 -4.33 4.06
CA LEU A 65 6.65 -5.40 3.49
C LEU A 65 7.37 -6.73 3.77
N VAL A 66 6.79 -7.53 4.66
CA VAL A 66 7.34 -8.84 5.02
C VAL A 66 6.44 -9.91 4.44
N VAL A 67 7.00 -10.80 3.63
CA VAL A 67 6.28 -11.93 3.07
C VAL A 67 6.62 -13.17 3.88
N GLU A 68 5.62 -13.77 4.49
CA GLU A 68 5.70 -15.03 5.24
C GLU A 68 4.78 -16.09 4.61
N ASP A 69 4.82 -17.32 5.13
CA ASP A 69 4.02 -18.43 4.62
C ASP A 69 2.51 -18.18 4.80
N GLY A 70 1.84 -17.85 3.69
CA GLY A 70 0.39 -17.64 3.62
C GLY A 70 -0.08 -16.22 3.95
N TYR A 71 0.82 -15.28 4.26
CA TYR A 71 0.43 -13.88 4.44
C TYR A 71 1.57 -12.88 4.19
N ILE A 72 1.18 -11.63 3.94
CA ILE A 72 2.07 -10.46 3.89
C ILE A 72 1.72 -9.54 5.04
N ASP A 73 2.71 -9.19 5.86
CA ASP A 73 2.61 -8.13 6.85
C ASP A 73 3.14 -6.82 6.24
N LEU A 74 2.22 -5.89 5.98
CA LEU A 74 2.45 -4.60 5.36
C LEU A 74 2.34 -3.48 6.39
N SER A 75 3.38 -2.66 6.50
CA SER A 75 3.34 -1.37 7.21
C SER A 75 3.33 -0.24 6.20
N VAL A 76 2.32 0.62 6.26
CA VAL A 76 2.15 1.74 5.35
C VAL A 76 1.84 3.03 6.12
N THR A 77 2.54 4.11 5.75
CA THR A 77 2.29 5.45 6.26
C THR A 77 1.64 6.31 5.20
N ASN A 78 0.55 6.97 5.55
CA ASN A 78 -0.05 8.00 4.70
C ASN A 78 0.61 9.36 4.99
N LEU A 79 1.51 9.78 4.11
CA LEU A 79 2.14 11.10 4.13
C LEU A 79 1.17 12.22 3.71
N GLY A 80 -0.01 11.83 3.22
CA GLY A 80 -1.12 12.68 2.90
C GLY A 80 -2.04 12.99 4.07
N ARG A 81 -3.05 13.84 3.81
CA ARG A 81 -4.14 14.19 4.74
C ARG A 81 -5.47 13.59 4.31
N ALA A 82 -5.59 13.06 3.10
CA ALA A 82 -6.79 12.36 2.67
C ALA A 82 -6.66 10.86 2.95
N SER A 83 -7.73 10.26 3.45
CA SER A 83 -7.84 8.81 3.61
C SER A 83 -8.07 8.12 2.27
N THR A 84 -7.54 6.90 2.14
CA THR A 84 -7.83 5.98 1.03
C THR A 84 -8.64 4.80 1.56
N ALA A 85 -9.71 4.45 0.84
CA ALA A 85 -10.43 3.20 1.01
C ALA A 85 -10.36 2.48 -0.35
N ASN A 86 -9.89 1.24 -0.40
CA ASN A 86 -9.56 0.46 -1.60
C ASN A 86 -8.11 0.61 -2.10
N ALA A 87 -7.14 0.57 -1.19
CA ALA A 87 -5.76 0.27 -1.56
C ALA A 87 -5.58 -1.25 -1.67
N THR A 88 -4.76 -1.71 -2.62
CA THR A 88 -4.37 -3.11 -2.81
C THR A 88 -2.87 -3.18 -3.05
N VAL A 89 -2.26 -4.31 -2.69
CA VAL A 89 -0.89 -4.66 -3.08
C VAL A 89 -0.98 -5.61 -4.24
N HIS A 90 -0.24 -5.35 -5.31
CA HIS A 90 -0.15 -6.22 -6.48
C HIS A 90 1.25 -6.83 -6.56
N TYR A 91 1.33 -8.05 -7.04
CA TYR A 91 2.56 -8.68 -7.49
C TYR A 91 2.55 -8.76 -9.01
N VAL A 92 3.58 -8.21 -9.64
CA VAL A 92 3.72 -8.12 -11.09
C VAL A 92 4.98 -8.87 -11.53
N ASP A 93 4.95 -9.49 -12.70
CA ASP A 93 6.13 -10.14 -13.29
C ASP A 93 7.08 -9.15 -13.98
N GLU A 94 8.19 -9.65 -14.54
CA GLU A 94 9.16 -8.82 -15.27
C GLU A 94 8.56 -8.14 -16.52
N ALA A 95 7.49 -8.70 -17.08
CA ALA A 95 6.76 -8.12 -18.21
C ALA A 95 5.71 -7.08 -17.77
N GLY A 96 5.48 -6.92 -16.46
CA GLY A 96 4.49 -6.04 -15.86
C GLY A 96 3.08 -6.63 -15.79
N GLU A 97 2.92 -7.94 -16.01
CA GLU A 97 1.64 -8.62 -15.89
C GLU A 97 1.33 -8.91 -14.42
N MET A 98 0.09 -8.61 -14.02
CA MET A 98 -0.36 -8.83 -12.64
C MET A 98 -0.63 -10.31 -12.41
N LEU A 99 0.16 -10.93 -11.53
CA LEU A 99 0.03 -12.33 -11.15
C LEU A 99 -0.82 -12.52 -9.90
N TRP A 100 -0.84 -11.53 -9.00
CA TRP A 100 -1.60 -11.58 -7.75
C TRP A 100 -1.99 -10.18 -7.27
N HIS A 101 -3.09 -10.08 -6.53
CA HIS A 101 -3.46 -8.89 -5.79
C HIS A 101 -4.03 -9.24 -4.41
N SER A 102 -3.83 -8.35 -3.45
CA SER A 102 -4.41 -8.48 -2.12
C SER A 102 -5.90 -8.12 -2.09
N ASP A 103 -6.53 -8.41 -0.96
CA ASP A 103 -7.79 -7.78 -0.57
C ASP A 103 -7.62 -6.26 -0.37
N ASN A 104 -8.74 -5.54 -0.47
CA ASN A 104 -8.78 -4.11 -0.27
C ASN A 104 -8.53 -3.75 1.21
N PHE A 105 -7.62 -2.82 1.45
CA PHE A 105 -7.44 -2.19 2.75
C PHE A 105 -7.62 -0.66 2.68
N SER A 106 -7.71 -0.05 3.85
CA SER A 106 -7.93 1.39 4.01
C SER A 106 -6.86 1.99 4.90
N VAL A 107 -6.37 3.18 4.53
CA VAL A 107 -5.38 3.93 5.30
C VAL A 107 -5.93 5.31 5.58
N ASN A 108 -6.00 5.68 6.85
CA ASN A 108 -6.53 6.98 7.25
C ASN A 108 -5.54 8.11 6.94
N GLY A 109 -6.06 9.34 6.77
CA GLY A 109 -5.25 10.54 6.57
C GLY A 109 -4.26 10.75 7.71
N SER A 110 -2.98 10.97 7.38
CA SER A 110 -1.90 11.27 8.34
C SER A 110 -1.73 10.21 9.44
N ASN A 111 -2.05 8.96 9.14
CA ASN A 111 -1.88 7.84 10.05
C ASN A 111 -0.94 6.78 9.46
N HIS A 112 -0.40 5.96 10.35
CA HIS A 112 0.26 4.70 10.04
C HIS A 112 -0.74 3.55 10.19
N THR A 113 -0.60 2.51 9.37
CA THR A 113 -1.48 1.34 9.42
C THR A 113 -0.67 0.08 9.12
N ASP A 114 -0.80 -0.90 10.00
CA ASP A 114 -0.31 -2.26 9.78
C ASP A 114 -1.46 -3.13 9.29
N VAL A 115 -1.24 -3.85 8.20
CA VAL A 115 -2.23 -4.72 7.56
C VAL A 115 -1.61 -6.06 7.27
N ARG A 116 -2.34 -7.13 7.59
CA ARG A 116 -1.99 -8.50 7.21
C ARG A 116 -2.86 -8.94 6.05
N LEU A 117 -2.24 -9.35 4.95
CA LEU A 117 -2.87 -9.70 3.68
C LEU A 117 -2.68 -11.19 3.40
N ASP A 118 -3.72 -11.89 2.96
CA ASP A 118 -3.66 -13.33 2.63
C ASP A 118 -2.92 -13.56 1.32
N THR A 119 -1.94 -14.48 1.29
CA THR A 119 -1.14 -14.83 0.10
C THR A 119 -1.39 -16.23 -0.43
N SER A 120 -2.50 -16.87 -0.08
CA SER A 120 -2.81 -18.26 -0.49
C SER A 120 -2.72 -18.51 -2.01
N ASP A 121 -3.00 -17.50 -2.84
CA ASP A 121 -2.96 -17.57 -4.30
C ASP A 121 -1.69 -16.95 -4.94
N LEU A 122 -0.72 -16.53 -4.13
CA LEU A 122 0.49 -15.84 -4.60
C LEU A 122 1.52 -16.85 -5.15
N VAL A 123 1.86 -16.70 -6.42
CA VAL A 123 2.97 -17.43 -7.05
C VAL A 123 4.06 -16.44 -7.43
N MET A 124 5.20 -16.52 -6.75
CA MET A 124 6.35 -15.66 -7.02
C MET A 124 7.18 -16.18 -8.20
N THR A 125 7.66 -15.25 -9.02
CA THR A 125 8.51 -15.52 -10.19
C THR A 125 9.81 -14.73 -10.11
N THR A 126 10.90 -15.27 -10.64
CA THR A 126 12.18 -14.56 -10.71
C THR A 126 12.02 -13.26 -11.51
N GLY A 127 12.39 -12.13 -10.89
CA GLY A 127 12.30 -10.80 -11.53
C GLY A 127 10.96 -10.08 -11.36
N GLY A 128 9.99 -10.67 -10.66
CA GLY A 128 8.74 -9.99 -10.30
C GLY A 128 8.89 -9.04 -9.11
N GLY A 129 8.01 -8.03 -9.04
CA GLY A 129 8.04 -6.97 -8.03
C GLY A 129 6.66 -6.69 -7.42
N PHE A 130 6.67 -5.96 -6.30
CA PHE A 130 5.44 -5.51 -5.64
C PHE A 130 5.13 -4.06 -5.99
N GLU A 131 3.85 -3.79 -6.24
CA GLU A 131 3.33 -2.45 -6.50
C GLU A 131 2.16 -2.15 -5.56
N LEU A 132 2.12 -0.92 -5.09
CA LEU A 132 0.97 -0.42 -4.36
C LEU A 132 -0.01 0.22 -5.34
N HIS A 133 -1.25 -0.26 -5.34
CA HIS A 133 -2.30 0.22 -6.22
C HIS A 133 -3.42 0.87 -5.41
N TYR A 134 -3.64 2.17 -5.63
CA TYR A 134 -4.66 2.90 -4.88
C TYR A 134 -5.18 4.13 -5.63
N GLN A 135 -6.36 4.58 -5.22
CA GLN A 135 -6.93 5.81 -5.75
C GLN A 135 -6.31 7.03 -5.07
N LYS A 136 -5.68 7.88 -5.88
CA LYS A 136 -5.34 9.25 -5.52
C LYS A 136 -6.62 10.08 -5.49
N ARG A 137 -7.14 10.33 -4.29
CA ARG A 137 -8.30 11.22 -4.09
C ARG A 137 -7.86 12.67 -3.92
N VAL A 138 -8.42 13.57 -4.72
CA VAL A 138 -8.55 14.99 -4.37
C VAL A 138 -10.03 15.29 -4.40
N ILE A 139 -10.60 15.74 -3.28
CA ILE A 139 -11.98 16.22 -3.10
C ILE A 139 -12.85 16.09 -4.37
N ASN A 140 -13.67 15.04 -4.41
CA ASN A 140 -14.61 14.66 -5.49
C ASN A 140 -14.05 14.18 -6.85
N ALA A 141 -12.75 13.93 -6.99
CA ALA A 141 -12.18 13.19 -8.13
C ALA A 141 -11.14 12.14 -7.66
N ALA A 142 -11.18 10.94 -8.24
CA ALA A 142 -10.30 9.83 -7.91
C ALA A 142 -9.61 9.30 -9.17
N LEU A 143 -8.28 9.21 -9.15
CA LEU A 143 -7.47 8.62 -10.21
C LEU A 143 -6.67 7.44 -9.64
N TRP A 144 -6.56 6.35 -10.40
CA TRP A 144 -5.72 5.21 -10.02
C TRP A 144 -4.23 5.55 -10.17
N VAL A 145 -3.42 5.09 -9.22
CA VAL A 145 -1.97 5.25 -9.20
C VAL A 145 -1.33 3.91 -8.86
N ASN A 146 -0.26 3.59 -9.58
CA ASN A 146 0.65 2.48 -9.33
C ASN A 146 1.99 3.08 -8.89
N GLU A 147 2.44 2.75 -7.67
CA GLU A 147 3.75 3.16 -7.17
C GLU A 147 4.58 1.90 -6.86
N PRO A 148 5.80 1.78 -7.42
CA PRO A 148 6.66 0.64 -7.15
C PRO A 148 7.11 0.65 -5.69
N VAL A 149 7.10 -0.53 -5.06
CA VAL A 149 7.63 -0.70 -3.71
C VAL A 149 9.15 -0.92 -3.81
N ASN A 150 9.91 -0.23 -2.96
CA ASN A 150 11.37 -0.36 -2.97
C ASN A 150 11.78 -1.77 -2.50
N GLU A 151 12.59 -2.48 -3.30
CA GLU A 151 13.06 -3.83 -2.95
C GLU A 151 13.81 -3.88 -1.61
N SER A 152 14.45 -2.79 -1.18
CA SER A 152 15.18 -2.76 0.10
C SER A 152 14.29 -2.86 1.34
N VAL A 153 13.00 -2.51 1.24
CA VAL A 153 12.03 -2.62 2.35
C VAL A 153 11.27 -3.94 2.33
N VAL A 154 11.50 -4.76 1.29
CA VAL A 154 10.87 -6.06 1.12
C VAL A 154 11.77 -7.11 1.78
N THR A 155 11.24 -7.80 2.80
CA THR A 155 11.93 -8.93 3.44
C THR A 155 11.17 -10.20 3.15
N MET A 156 11.81 -11.13 2.45
CA MET A 156 11.29 -12.48 2.23
C MET A 156 11.80 -13.38 3.35
N THR A 157 10.92 -13.89 4.19
CA THR A 157 11.29 -14.95 5.13
C THR A 157 11.01 -16.28 4.47
N GLU A 158 12.07 -17.03 4.15
CA GLU A 158 11.90 -18.44 3.84
C GLU A 158 11.59 -19.17 5.15
N ASP A 159 10.45 -19.86 5.19
CA ASP A 159 10.22 -20.84 6.24
C ASP A 159 11.35 -21.88 6.16
N SER A 160 12.21 -21.87 7.18
CA SER A 160 13.14 -22.97 7.36
C SER A 160 12.28 -24.19 7.61
N GLU A 161 12.05 -25.02 6.60
CA GLU A 161 11.56 -26.38 6.81
C GLU A 161 12.49 -26.99 7.85
N GLY A 162 11.99 -27.07 9.08
CA GLY A 162 12.68 -27.70 10.19
C GLY A 162 12.85 -29.17 9.83
N LEU A 163 13.95 -29.48 9.16
CA LEU A 163 14.31 -30.82 8.76
C LEU A 163 14.58 -31.57 10.06
N LEU A 164 13.54 -32.26 10.56
CA LEU A 164 13.70 -33.22 11.65
C LEU A 164 14.88 -34.10 11.26
N PRO A 165 15.94 -34.21 12.10
CA PRO A 165 17.10 -34.98 11.73
C PRO A 165 16.63 -36.40 11.43
N ALA A 166 16.73 -36.81 10.17
CA ALA A 166 16.44 -38.16 9.77
C ALA A 166 17.22 -39.10 10.73
N PRO A 167 16.55 -40.10 11.34
CA PRO A 167 17.22 -40.95 12.31
C PRO A 167 18.47 -41.52 11.68
N SER A 168 19.61 -41.34 12.33
CA SER A 168 20.90 -41.76 11.78
C SER A 168 20.83 -43.25 11.40
N LEU A 169 21.55 -43.64 10.34
CA LEU A 169 21.66 -45.04 9.92
C LEU A 169 22.03 -45.97 11.09
N VAL A 170 22.77 -45.44 12.07
CA VAL A 170 23.11 -46.13 13.31
C VAL A 170 21.87 -46.44 14.14
N LEU A 171 20.97 -45.48 14.32
CA LEU A 171 19.75 -45.67 15.11
C LEU A 171 18.78 -46.63 14.43
N SER A 172 18.62 -46.55 13.10
CA SER A 172 17.80 -47.50 12.35
C SER A 172 18.38 -48.92 12.35
N LEU A 173 19.70 -49.08 12.23
CA LEU A 173 20.37 -50.39 12.41
C LEU A 173 20.21 -50.94 13.83
N LEU A 174 20.30 -50.09 14.86
CA LEU A 174 20.09 -50.50 16.26
C LEU A 174 18.67 -51.00 16.49
N CYS A 175 17.66 -50.31 15.94
CA CYS A 175 16.26 -50.73 16.01
C CYS A 175 16.03 -52.10 15.36
N VAL A 176 16.64 -52.37 14.20
CA VAL A 176 16.54 -53.68 13.53
C VAL A 176 17.19 -54.78 14.36
N LEU A 177 18.36 -54.53 14.96
CA LEU A 177 19.04 -55.50 15.82
C LEU A 177 18.26 -55.80 17.11
N VAL A 178 17.67 -54.77 17.73
CA VAL A 178 16.82 -54.92 18.91
C VAL A 178 15.53 -55.67 18.56
N ALA A 179 14.93 -55.42 17.39
CA ALA A 179 13.75 -56.16 16.94
C ALA A 179 14.09 -57.65 16.67
N ALA A 180 15.21 -57.94 16.03
CA ALA A 180 15.65 -59.30 15.74
C ALA A 180 15.93 -60.13 17.01
N THR A 181 16.47 -59.50 18.06
CA THR A 181 16.71 -60.16 19.35
C THR A 181 15.42 -60.41 20.14
N ARG A 182 14.40 -59.56 19.98
CA ARG A 182 13.07 -59.78 20.57
C ARG A 182 12.32 -60.93 19.91
N VAL A 183 12.43 -61.09 18.58
CA VAL A 183 11.81 -62.21 17.85
C VAL A 183 12.41 -63.55 18.28
N ARG A 184 13.75 -63.66 18.40
CA ARG A 184 14.39 -64.91 18.85
C ARG A 184 14.00 -65.33 20.27
N LYS A 185 13.68 -64.39 21.15
CA LYS A 185 13.25 -64.70 22.52
C LYS A 185 11.80 -65.21 22.59
N SER A 186 11.00 -64.95 21.54
CA SER A 186 9.63 -65.46 21.39
C SER A 186 9.58 -66.89 20.83
N GLU A 187 10.64 -67.38 20.18
CA GLU A 187 10.69 -68.72 19.56
C GLU A 187 11.37 -69.78 20.45
N SER A 188 11.85 -69.42 21.65
CA SER A 188 12.46 -70.36 22.62
C SER A 188 11.69 -70.48 23.94
N ALA A 189 10.36 -70.31 23.90
CA ALA A 189 9.45 -70.62 25.00
C ALA A 189 8.53 -71.78 24.61
#